data_AF-A0A0G8C0Q7-F1
#
_entry.id   AF-A0A0G8C0Q7-F1
#
_cell.length_a   1.000
_cell.length_b   1.000
_cell.length_c   1.000
_cell.angle_alpha   90.00
_cell.angle_beta   90.00
_cell.angle_gamma   90.00
#
_symmetry.space_group_name_H-M   'P 1'
#
loop_
_entity.id
_entity.type
_entity.pdbx_description
1 polymer ?
#
loop_
_entity_poly.entity_id
_entity_poly.type
_entity_poly.pdbx_seq_one_letter_code
_entity_poly.pdbx_strand_id
1 'polypeptide(L)'
;MASYVLLLKEYEDNETVVYRFGPNENSMGKIELNKLTRKVSELEAIPDQNIPSKFYFDRAAQRLAVCLIREGGVFPEKTAFES
;
A
#
# COMPACT_ATOMS: atom_id res chain seq x y z
N MET A 1 12.69 -8.04 -14.04
CA MET A 1 11.29 -8.50 -14.00
C MET A 1 10.49 -7.35 -13.44
N ALA A 2 9.66 -6.71 -14.27
CA ALA A 2 8.77 -5.66 -13.79
C ALA A 2 7.68 -6.31 -12.95
N SER A 3 7.58 -5.92 -11.68
CA SER A 3 6.53 -6.40 -10.79
C SER A 3 5.48 -5.30 -10.67
N TYR A 4 4.26 -5.58 -11.11
CA TYR A 4 3.17 -4.62 -11.05
C TYR A 4 2.59 -4.58 -9.65
N VAL A 5 2.56 -3.41 -9.02
CA VAL A 5 1.99 -3.19 -7.68
C VAL A 5 0.76 -2.30 -7.83
N LEU A 6 -0.38 -2.83 -7.41
CA LEU A 6 -1.64 -2.12 -7.34
C LEU A 6 -1.94 -1.75 -5.89
N LEU A 7 -2.29 -0.48 -5.71
CA LEU A 7 -2.77 0.10 -4.46
C LEU A 7 -4.18 0.65 -4.68
N LEU A 8 -5.13 0.20 -3.87
CA LEU A 8 -6.48 0.72 -3.83
C LEU A 8 -6.77 1.27 -2.45
N LYS A 9 -7.15 2.54 -2.36
CA LYS A 9 -7.53 3.12 -1.09
C LYS A 9 -8.84 2.49 -0.65
N GLU A 10 -8.85 1.96 0.57
CA GLU A 10 -10.06 1.45 1.18
C GLU A 10 -10.72 2.53 2.02
N TYR A 11 -9.91 3.26 2.78
CA TYR A 11 -10.39 4.28 3.70
C TYR A 11 -9.29 5.28 4.02
N GLU A 12 -9.66 6.53 4.21
CA GLU A 12 -8.74 7.59 4.61
C GLU A 12 -9.38 8.45 5.69
N ASP A 13 -8.63 8.63 6.76
CA ASP A 13 -8.95 9.46 7.90
C ASP A 13 -7.98 10.64 8.00
N ASN A 14 -8.27 11.55 8.94
CA ASN A 14 -7.34 12.62 9.29
C ASN A 14 -6.01 12.07 9.85
N GLU A 15 -6.06 10.94 10.56
CA GLU A 15 -4.90 10.38 11.26
C GLU A 15 -4.27 9.18 10.54
N THR A 16 -5.06 8.38 9.84
CA THR A 16 -4.60 7.13 9.21
C THR A 16 -5.11 7.02 7.78
N VAL A 17 -4.48 6.17 6.98
CA VAL A 17 -4.96 5.79 5.66
C VAL A 17 -4.75 4.31 5.45
N VAL A 18 -5.78 3.64 4.96
CA VAL A 18 -5.80 2.20 4.72
C VAL A 18 -5.87 1.94 3.23
N TYR A 19 -4.94 1.12 2.75
CA TYR A 19 -4.85 0.69 1.37
C TYR A 19 -4.91 -0.83 1.28
N ARG A 20 -5.49 -1.32 0.18
CA ARG A 20 -5.28 -2.67 -0.30
C ARG A 20 -4.09 -2.69 -1.23
N PHE A 21 -3.20 -3.68 -1.08
CA PHE A 21 -2.00 -3.82 -1.89
C PHE A 21 -1.88 -5.22 -2.49
N GLY A 22 -1.44 -5.33 -3.75
CA GLY A 22 -1.22 -6.62 -4.38
C GLY A 22 -0.89 -6.51 -5.87
N PRO A 23 -0.66 -7.63 -6.55
CA PRO A 23 -0.44 -7.64 -8.00
C PRO A 23 -1.72 -7.41 -8.81
N ASN A 24 -2.89 -7.72 -8.25
CA ASN A 24 -4.18 -7.60 -8.92
C ASN A 24 -5.30 -7.43 -7.89
N GLU A 25 -6.52 -7.13 -8.35
CA GLU A 25 -7.68 -6.86 -7.48
C GLU A 25 -8.22 -8.12 -6.76
N ASN A 26 -7.86 -9.32 -7.23
CA ASN A 26 -8.31 -10.59 -6.63
C ASN A 26 -7.42 -11.04 -5.46
N SER A 27 -6.12 -10.73 -5.53
CA SER A 27 -5.11 -11.13 -4.54
C SER A 27 -4.51 -9.87 -3.92
N MET A 28 -5.17 -9.30 -2.92
CA MET A 28 -4.71 -8.12 -2.19
C MET A 28 -4.62 -8.38 -0.68
N GLY A 29 -3.57 -7.84 -0.07
CA GLY A 29 -3.46 -7.63 1.37
C GLY A 29 -3.94 -6.23 1.75
N LYS A 30 -3.89 -5.90 3.04
CA LYS A 30 -4.22 -4.59 3.59
C LYS A 30 -3.07 -3.99 4.38
N ILE A 31 -2.82 -2.72 4.14
CA ILE A 31 -1.77 -1.93 4.76
C ILE A 31 -2.37 -0.65 5.32
N GLU A 32 -1.95 -0.30 6.53
CA GLU A 32 -2.31 0.93 7.20
C GLU A 32 -1.07 1.82 7.32
N LEU A 33 -1.21 3.08 6.94
CA LEU A 33 -0.24 4.13 7.24
C LEU A 33 -0.87 5.10 8.24
N ASN A 34 -0.24 5.28 9.39
CA ASN A 34 -0.58 6.33 10.31
C ASN A 34 0.19 7.61 9.94
N LYS A 35 -0.54 8.67 9.56
CA LYS A 35 -0.01 9.96 9.08
C LYS A 35 0.74 10.72 10.19
N LEU A 36 0.32 10.57 11.46
CA LEU A 36 0.92 11.25 12.61
C LEU A 36 2.26 10.61 13.02
N THR A 37 2.25 9.30 13.23
CA THR A 37 3.42 8.52 13.67
C THR A 37 4.33 8.12 12.52
N ARG A 38 3.86 8.27 11.26
CA ARG A 38 4.53 7.83 10.02
C ARG A 38 4.83 6.33 10.01
N LYS A 39 4.08 5.56 10.79
CA LYS A 39 4.26 4.12 10.93
C LYS A 39 3.35 3.41 9.95
N VAL A 40 3.91 2.43 9.25
CA VAL A 40 3.19 1.54 8.36
C VAL A 40 3.01 0.19 9.05
N SER A 41 1.81 -0.37 9.01
CA SER A 41 1.45 -1.65 9.61
C SER A 41 0.72 -2.53 8.59
N GLU A 42 1.05 -3.81 8.54
CA GLU A 42 0.30 -4.78 7.74
C GLU A 42 -0.92 -5.24 8.55
N LEU A 43 -2.13 -5.03 8.01
CA LEU A 43 -3.37 -5.50 8.60
C LEU A 43 -3.73 -6.90 8.09
N GLU A 44 -3.57 -7.12 6.78
CA GLU A 44 -3.83 -8.42 6.14
C GLU A 44 -2.71 -8.70 5.12
N ALA A 45 -2.13 -9.90 5.18
CA ALA A 45 -1.20 -10.35 4.15
C ALA A 45 -1.97 -10.80 2.90
N ILE A 46 -1.30 -10.81 1.74
CA ILE A 46 -1.87 -11.38 0.52
C ILE A 46 -2.14 -12.89 0.76
N PRO A 47 -3.37 -13.38 0.55
CA PRO A 47 -3.75 -14.75 0.90
C PRO A 47 -3.12 -15.83 0.01
N ASP A 48 -2.54 -15.44 -1.12
CA ASP A 48 -1.91 -16.36 -2.07
C ASP A 48 -0.45 -16.64 -1.68
N GLN A 49 -0.17 -17.88 -1.30
CA GLN A 49 1.17 -18.32 -0.87
C GLN A 49 2.20 -18.30 -2.01
N ASN A 50 1.76 -18.26 -3.27
CA ASN A 50 2.67 -18.13 -4.41
C ASN A 50 3.15 -16.69 -4.60
N ILE A 51 2.48 -15.72 -3.96
CA ILE A 51 2.77 -14.31 -4.08
C ILE A 51 3.60 -13.89 -2.87
N PRO A 52 4.82 -13.35 -3.05
CA PRO A 52 5.64 -12.90 -1.94
C PRO A 52 5.03 -11.65 -1.29
N SER A 53 4.13 -11.82 -0.32
CA SER A 53 3.40 -10.72 0.33
C SER A 53 4.32 -9.61 0.82
N LYS A 54 5.44 -9.98 1.44
CA LYS A 54 6.48 -9.06 1.93
C LYS A 54 7.03 -8.14 0.85
N PHE A 55 7.24 -8.65 -0.37
CA PHE A 55 7.73 -7.82 -1.48
C PHE A 55 6.71 -6.72 -1.81
N TYR A 56 5.43 -7.07 -1.94
CA TYR A 56 4.38 -6.10 -2.24
C TYR A 56 4.15 -5.13 -1.08
N PHE A 57 4.23 -5.62 0.16
CA PHE A 57 4.13 -4.79 1.36
C PHE A 57 5.25 -3.74 1.40
N ASP A 58 6.51 -4.13 1.20
CA ASP A 58 7.64 -3.21 1.21
C ASP A 58 7.51 -2.13 0.12
N ARG A 59 7.02 -2.52 -1.07
CA ARG A 59 6.75 -1.57 -2.17
C ARG A 59 5.58 -0.64 -1.89
N ALA A 60 4.49 -1.16 -1.33
CA ALA A 60 3.35 -0.38 -0.90
C ALA A 60 3.76 0.66 0.16
N ALA A 61 4.50 0.22 1.19
CA ALA A 61 5.01 1.07 2.25
C ALA A 61 5.91 2.19 1.71
N GLN A 62 6.82 1.87 0.77
CA GLN A 62 7.66 2.88 0.10
C GLN A 62 6.81 3.91 -0.66
N ARG A 63 5.81 3.46 -1.43
CA ARG A 63 4.94 4.37 -2.18
C ARG A 63 4.14 5.29 -1.25
N LEU A 64 3.59 4.74 -0.17
CA LEU A 64 2.85 5.51 0.85
C LEU A 64 3.75 6.52 1.57
N ALA A 65 4.99 6.15 1.89
CA ALA A 65 5.96 7.07 2.46
C ALA A 65 6.30 8.22 1.48
N VAL A 66 6.39 7.95 0.18
CA VAL A 66 6.58 8.99 -0.84
C VAL A 66 5.36 9.92 -0.91
N CYS A 67 4.13 9.39 -0.90
CA CYS A 67 2.92 10.22 -0.86
C CYS A 67 2.90 11.14 0.37
N LEU A 68 3.28 10.61 1.54
CA LEU A 68 3.32 11.38 2.77
C LEU A 68 4.40 12.48 2.77
N ILE A 69 5.62 12.15 2.34
CA ILE A 69 6.80 13.04 2.48
C ILE A 69 6.94 13.99 1.30
N ARG A 70 6.73 13.49 0.06
CA ARG A 70 7.03 14.23 -1.17
C ARG A 70 5.80 14.82 -1.83
N GLU A 71 4.65 14.17 -1.73
CA GLU A 71 3.40 14.63 -2.35
C GLU A 71 2.50 15.41 -1.37
N GLY A 72 3.06 15.85 -0.24
CA GLY A 72 2.34 16.68 0.74
C GLY A 72 1.23 15.96 1.49
N GLY A 73 1.25 14.63 1.54
CA GLY A 73 0.19 13.84 2.17
C GLY A 73 -1.03 13.62 1.28
N VAL A 74 -0.89 13.79 -0.04
CA VAL A 74 -1.94 13.43 -1.00
C VAL A 74 -1.88 11.94 -1.28
N PHE A 75 -3.00 11.26 -1.02
CA PHE A 75 -3.15 9.82 -1.22
C PHE A 75 -4.16 9.56 -2.36
N PRO A 76 -3.77 9.01 -3.52
CA PRO A 76 -4.69 8.77 -4.64
C PRO A 76 -5.62 7.58 -4.39
N GLU A 77 -6.88 7.64 -4.80
CA GLU A 77 -7.84 6.51 -4.68
C GLU A 77 -7.31 5.20 -5.27
N LYS A 78 -6.67 5.27 -6.45
CA LYS A 78 -6.06 4.14 -7.14
C LYS A 78 -4.67 4.53 -7.58
N THR A 79 -3.68 3.73 -7.23
CA THR A 79 -2.30 3.90 -7.65
C THR A 79 -1.77 2.59 -8.18
N ALA A 80 -1.13 2.62 -9.33
CA ALA A 80 -0.49 1.48 -9.94
C ALA A 80 0.91 1.88 -10.37
N PHE A 81 1.90 1.01 -10.13
CA PHE A 81 3.27 1.26 -10.55
C PHE A 81 4.01 -0.05 -10.79
N GLU A 82 5.02 0.04 -11.65
CA GLU A 82 5.92 -1.07 -11.95
C GLU A 82 7.19 -0.92 -11.12
N SER A 83 7.64 -2.02 -10.50
CA SER A 83 8.85 -2.10 -9.68
C SER A 83 9.90 -3.05 -10.25
#